data_AF-A0A9D1QQP2-F1
#
_entry.id   AF-A0A9D1QQP2-F1
#
_cell.length_a   1.000
_cell.length_b   1.000
_cell.length_c   1.000
_cell.angle_alpha   90.00
_cell.angle_beta   90.00
_cell.angle_gamma   90.00
#
_symmetry.space_group_name_H-M   'P 1'
#
loop_
_entity.id
_entity.type
_entity.pdbx_description
1 polymer ?
#
loop_
_entity_poly.entity_id
_entity_poly.type
_entity_poly.pdbx_seq_one_letter_code
_entity_poly.pdbx_strand_id
1 'polypeptide(L)'
;SNGMKVVAVQGISKLKHLTAGGLLDVYMLAREVLLFFGIAMNGQVALVRPLLAPMTMAAAEKSTKLSEQGKEKMKARIAATDNFSNFFSQNTFVAGGGVLLMASTMTSLHHAVKPSQIVIWSVPVAVIAFIVVAIYNYFCDKHYLTGKEADK
;
A
#
# COMPACT_ATOMS: atom_id res chain seq x y z
N SER A 1 -3.26 21.96 -4.26
CA SER A 1 -2.68 20.66 -3.84
C SER A 1 -3.36 19.41 -4.45
N ASN A 2 -4.31 19.54 -5.39
CA ASN A 2 -4.95 18.38 -6.04
C ASN A 2 -4.21 17.85 -7.29
N GLY A 3 -3.33 18.66 -7.90
CA GLY A 3 -2.60 18.28 -9.12
C GLY A 3 -1.67 17.07 -8.95
N MET A 4 -0.81 17.06 -7.92
CA MET A 4 0.14 15.95 -7.70
C MET A 4 -0.56 14.62 -7.40
N LYS A 5 -1.72 14.67 -6.72
CA LYS A 5 -2.54 13.48 -6.47
C LYS A 5 -3.10 12.92 -7.77
N VAL A 6 -3.65 13.78 -8.62
CA VAL A 6 -4.17 13.39 -9.94
C VAL A 6 -3.06 12.84 -10.82
N VAL A 7 -1.86 13.43 -10.77
CA VAL A 7 -0.68 12.92 -11.51
C VAL A 7 -0.26 11.53 -11.01
N ALA A 8 -0.25 11.28 -9.70
CA ALA A 8 0.05 9.95 -9.16
C ALA A 8 -1.00 8.91 -9.60
N VAL A 9 -2.28 9.27 -9.52
CA VAL A 9 -3.41 8.42 -9.97
C VAL A 9 -3.34 8.13 -11.47
N GLN A 10 -3.06 9.15 -12.28
CA GLN A 10 -2.86 9.02 -13.74
C GLN A 10 -1.57 8.27 -14.08
N GLY A 11 -0.53 8.37 -13.24
CA GLY A 11 0.71 7.63 -13.37
C GLY A 11 0.46 6.13 -13.18
N ILE A 12 -0.24 5.76 -12.11
CA ILE A 12 -0.63 4.37 -11.85
C ILE A 12 -1.50 3.84 -13.00
N SER A 13 -2.48 4.60 -13.48
CA SER A 13 -3.39 4.16 -14.56
C SER A 13 -2.70 3.91 -15.91
N LYS A 14 -1.52 4.49 -16.14
CA LYS A 14 -0.69 4.24 -17.33
C LYS A 14 0.11 2.93 -17.25
N LEU A 15 0.26 2.32 -16.08
CA LEU A 15 1.05 1.11 -15.86
C LEU A 15 0.29 -0.19 -16.22
N LYS A 16 -0.41 -0.23 -17.35
CA LYS A 16 -1.25 -1.35 -17.80
C LYS A 16 -0.48 -2.65 -18.13
N HIS A 17 0.85 -2.63 -18.09
CA HIS A 17 1.72 -3.78 -18.38
C HIS A 17 2.21 -4.52 -17.13
N LEU A 18 1.93 -3.99 -15.93
CA LEU A 18 2.32 -4.64 -14.69
C LEU A 18 1.39 -5.80 -14.33
N THR A 19 1.95 -6.77 -13.61
CA THR A 19 1.17 -7.85 -12.96
C THR A 19 0.28 -7.28 -11.86
N ALA A 20 -0.66 -8.10 -11.36
CA ALA A 20 -1.56 -7.68 -10.29
C ALA A 20 -0.79 -7.25 -9.02
N GLY A 21 0.22 -8.02 -8.61
CA GLY A 21 1.12 -7.70 -7.51
C GLY A 21 1.97 -6.46 -7.78
N GLY A 22 2.53 -6.32 -8.98
CA GLY A 22 3.32 -5.14 -9.35
C GLY A 22 2.52 -3.84 -9.28
N LEU A 23 1.22 -3.86 -9.62
CA LEU A 23 0.33 -2.70 -9.44
C LEU A 23 0.12 -2.35 -7.95
N LEU A 24 -0.01 -3.35 -7.09
CA LEU A 24 -0.14 -3.17 -5.64
C LEU A 24 1.15 -2.61 -5.02
N ASP A 25 2.30 -3.07 -5.48
CA ASP A 25 3.61 -2.60 -5.03
C ASP A 25 3.84 -1.14 -5.41
N VAL A 26 3.59 -0.78 -6.67
CA VAL A 26 3.70 0.62 -7.11
C VAL A 26 2.73 1.51 -6.35
N TYR A 27 1.53 1.03 -6.10
CA TYR A 27 0.55 1.75 -5.29
C TYR A 27 1.06 2.01 -3.87
N MET A 28 1.59 0.98 -3.19
CA MET A 28 2.14 1.10 -1.84
C MET A 28 3.32 2.08 -1.80
N LEU A 29 4.26 1.96 -2.74
CA LEU A 29 5.44 2.83 -2.84
C LEU A 29 5.04 4.28 -3.09
N ALA A 30 4.12 4.53 -4.03
CA ALA A 30 3.64 5.87 -4.33
C ALA A 30 3.02 6.52 -3.09
N ARG A 31 2.27 5.75 -2.29
CA ARG A 31 1.65 6.24 -1.07
C ARG A 31 2.66 6.52 0.03
N GLU A 32 3.66 5.67 0.22
CA GLU A 32 4.75 5.90 1.17
C GLU A 32 5.50 7.19 0.86
N VAL A 33 5.91 7.38 -0.40
CA VAL A 33 6.61 8.59 -0.84
C VAL A 33 5.74 9.83 -0.66
N LEU A 34 4.47 9.79 -1.06
CA LEU A 34 3.57 10.94 -0.93
C LEU A 34 3.32 11.32 0.54
N LEU A 35 3.06 10.35 1.41
CA LEU A 35 2.85 10.62 2.83
C LEU A 35 4.12 11.05 3.55
N PHE A 36 5.29 10.54 3.15
CA PHE A 36 6.57 11.03 3.66
C PHE A 36 6.73 12.54 3.45
N PHE A 37 6.31 13.05 2.28
CA PHE A 37 6.25 14.49 2.00
C PHE A 37 4.99 15.21 2.56
N GLY A 38 4.18 14.54 3.37
CA GLY A 38 2.97 15.11 3.98
C GLY A 38 1.77 15.25 3.03
N ILE A 39 1.82 14.64 1.85
CA ILE A 39 0.72 14.66 0.88
C ILE A 39 -0.21 13.48 1.17
N ALA A 40 -1.28 13.73 1.91
CA ALA A 40 -2.28 12.70 2.19
C ALA A 40 -3.00 12.25 0.90
N MET A 41 -2.88 10.96 0.55
CA MET A 41 -3.74 10.30 -0.44
C MET A 41 -5.11 9.99 0.17
N ASN A 42 -6.18 10.13 -0.60
CA ASN A 42 -7.51 9.73 -0.11
C ASN A 42 -7.52 8.23 0.22
N GLY A 43 -8.29 7.85 1.25
CA GLY A 43 -8.34 6.48 1.76
C GLY A 43 -8.93 5.44 0.81
N GLN A 44 -8.97 4.18 1.27
CA GLN A 44 -9.43 2.98 0.55
C GLN A 44 -10.66 3.19 -0.36
N VAL A 45 -11.64 3.97 0.09
CA VAL A 45 -12.92 4.15 -0.63
C VAL A 45 -12.78 5.01 -1.88
N ALA A 46 -11.88 5.99 -1.89
CA ALA A 46 -11.82 7.02 -2.93
C ALA A 46 -10.82 6.71 -4.06
N LEU A 47 -9.86 5.81 -3.83
CA LEU A 47 -8.82 5.48 -4.81
C LEU A 47 -8.72 3.97 -5.04
N VAL A 48 -8.80 3.17 -3.99
CA VAL A 48 -8.66 1.72 -4.13
C VAL A 48 -9.87 1.11 -4.82
N ARG A 49 -11.09 1.42 -4.36
CA ARG A 49 -12.32 0.87 -4.97
C ARG A 49 -12.55 1.27 -6.44
N PRO A 50 -12.47 2.56 -6.83
CA PRO A 50 -12.79 2.96 -8.20
C PRO A 50 -11.66 2.73 -9.21
N LEU A 51 -10.40 2.59 -8.78
CA LEU A 51 -9.25 2.49 -9.68
C LEU A 51 -8.36 1.27 -9.43
N LEU A 52 -7.78 1.13 -8.23
CA LEU A 52 -6.82 0.06 -7.99
C LEU A 52 -7.46 -1.32 -8.14
N ALA A 53 -8.62 -1.53 -7.54
CA ALA A 53 -9.34 -2.80 -7.59
C ALA A 53 -9.68 -3.27 -9.01
N PRO A 54 -10.36 -2.47 -9.88
CA PRO A 54 -10.64 -2.91 -11.23
C PRO A 54 -9.36 -3.12 -12.06
N MET A 55 -8.30 -2.35 -11.83
CA MET A 55 -7.02 -2.53 -12.54
C MET A 55 -6.30 -3.81 -12.13
N THR A 56 -6.18 -4.07 -10.83
CA THR A 56 -5.53 -5.28 -10.30
C THR A 56 -6.30 -6.53 -10.70
N MET A 57 -7.64 -6.48 -10.69
CA MET A 57 -8.49 -7.57 -11.19
C MET A 57 -8.29 -7.82 -12.69
N ALA A 58 -8.30 -6.78 -13.51
CA ALA A 58 -8.08 -6.91 -14.95
C ALA A 58 -6.68 -7.46 -15.28
N ALA A 59 -5.65 -7.04 -14.53
CA ALA A 59 -4.30 -7.56 -14.68
C ALA A 59 -4.20 -9.06 -14.32
N ALA A 60 -4.91 -9.49 -13.28
CA ALA A 60 -4.99 -10.89 -12.88
C ALA A 60 -5.75 -11.74 -13.91
N GLU A 61 -6.92 -11.27 -14.36
CA GLU A 61 -7.76 -11.99 -15.35
C GLU A 61 -7.10 -12.12 -16.72
N LYS A 62 -6.24 -11.17 -17.10
CA LYS A 62 -5.43 -11.27 -18.33
C LYS A 62 -4.49 -12.47 -18.31
N SER A 63 -4.03 -12.86 -17.14
CA SER A 63 -3.03 -13.92 -16.98
C SER A 63 -3.66 -15.28 -16.68
N THR A 64 -4.79 -15.32 -15.96
CA THR A 64 -5.57 -16.53 -15.68
C THR A 64 -7.02 -16.16 -15.37
N LYS A 65 -7.97 -16.95 -15.87
CA LYS A 65 -9.39 -16.74 -15.55
C LYS A 65 -9.63 -17.06 -14.06
N LEU A 66 -9.92 -16.04 -13.27
CA LEU A 66 -10.12 -16.19 -11.83
C LEU A 66 -11.46 -16.88 -11.52
N SER A 67 -11.44 -17.88 -10.65
CA SER A 67 -12.65 -18.39 -9.99
C SER A 67 -13.24 -17.32 -9.06
N GLU A 68 -14.50 -17.48 -8.63
CA GLU A 68 -15.12 -16.55 -7.66
C GLU A 68 -14.33 -16.47 -6.35
N GLN A 69 -13.79 -17.60 -5.89
CA GLN A 69 -12.91 -17.61 -4.71
C GLN A 69 -11.60 -16.86 -4.97
N GLY A 70 -11.01 -16.99 -6.16
CA GLY A 70 -9.81 -16.23 -6.56
C GLY A 70 -10.05 -14.72 -6.59
N LYS A 71 -11.23 -14.29 -7.07
CA LYS A 71 -11.64 -12.87 -7.03
C LYS A 71 -11.77 -12.37 -5.59
N GLU A 72 -12.40 -13.14 -4.69
CA GLU A 72 -12.50 -12.74 -3.27
C GLU A 72 -11.13 -12.64 -2.60
N LYS A 73 -10.23 -13.60 -2.83
CA LYS A 73 -8.84 -13.53 -2.33
C LYS A 73 -8.09 -12.32 -2.89
N MET A 74 -8.32 -11.95 -4.14
CA MET A 74 -7.74 -10.75 -4.73
C MET A 74 -8.29 -9.47 -4.10
N LYS A 75 -9.60 -9.38 -3.83
CA LYS A 75 -10.18 -8.24 -3.08
C LYS A 75 -9.57 -8.12 -1.68
N ALA A 76 -9.42 -9.25 -0.99
CA ALA A 76 -8.77 -9.31 0.31
C ALA A 76 -7.31 -8.84 0.22
N ARG A 77 -6.58 -9.24 -0.83
CA ARG A 77 -5.20 -8.81 -1.09
C ARG A 77 -5.09 -7.30 -1.32
N ILE A 78 -5.97 -6.73 -2.14
CA ILE A 78 -6.05 -5.29 -2.39
C ILE A 78 -6.30 -4.54 -1.08
N ALA A 79 -7.27 -5.00 -0.27
CA ALA A 79 -7.59 -4.40 1.02
C ALA A 79 -6.41 -4.51 2.02
N ALA A 80 -5.71 -5.64 2.05
CA ALA A 80 -4.54 -5.83 2.90
C ALA A 80 -3.41 -4.86 2.52
N THR A 81 -3.09 -4.74 1.23
CA THR A 81 -2.05 -3.82 0.73
C THR A 81 -2.37 -2.37 1.08
N ASP A 82 -3.62 -1.94 0.91
CA ASP A 82 -4.07 -0.61 1.33
C ASP A 82 -3.87 -0.35 2.82
N ASN A 83 -4.19 -1.34 3.67
CA ASN A 83 -4.01 -1.23 5.11
C ASN A 83 -2.53 -1.16 5.51
N PHE A 84 -1.68 -2.03 4.95
CA PHE A 84 -0.24 -2.01 5.23
C PHE A 84 0.37 -0.67 4.80
N SER A 85 0.11 -0.26 3.57
CA SER A 85 0.59 1.01 3.06
C SER A 85 0.12 2.17 3.93
N ASN A 86 -1.16 2.24 4.27
CA ASN A 86 -1.69 3.30 5.11
C ASN A 86 -1.04 3.33 6.51
N PHE A 87 -0.87 2.18 7.16
CA PHE A 87 -0.29 2.10 8.49
C PHE A 87 1.17 2.54 8.53
N PHE A 88 2.02 1.97 7.66
CA PHE A 88 3.44 2.26 7.69
C PHE A 88 3.77 3.66 7.16
N SER A 89 3.04 4.14 6.14
CA SER A 89 3.25 5.48 5.59
C SER A 89 2.82 6.62 6.53
N GLN A 90 1.79 6.43 7.37
CA GLN A 90 1.38 7.47 8.32
C GLN A 90 2.43 7.70 9.41
N ASN A 91 3.16 6.65 9.79
CA ASN A 91 4.21 6.73 10.81
C ASN A 91 5.50 7.38 10.29
N THR A 92 5.65 7.57 8.98
CA THR A 92 6.75 8.32 8.38
C THR A 92 6.46 9.82 8.27
N PHE A 93 5.28 10.28 8.69
CA PHE A 93 4.93 11.69 8.72
C PHE A 93 4.99 12.26 10.14
N VAL A 94 5.70 13.39 10.31
CA VAL A 94 5.98 13.97 11.64
C VAL A 94 4.73 14.42 12.40
N ALA A 95 3.69 14.83 11.68
CA ALA A 95 2.40 15.20 12.24
C ALA A 95 1.37 14.06 12.16
N GLY A 96 1.83 12.82 11.95
CA GLY A 96 0.97 11.63 12.03
C GLY A 96 0.48 11.42 13.46
N GLY A 97 -0.81 11.08 13.62
CA GLY A 97 -1.43 10.91 14.94
C GLY A 97 -0.71 9.88 15.82
N GLY A 98 -0.24 8.77 15.23
CA GLY A 98 0.54 7.75 15.93
C GLY A 98 1.89 8.27 16.43
N VAL A 99 2.60 9.07 15.62
CA VAL A 99 3.88 9.69 15.98
C VAL A 99 3.72 10.65 17.14
N LEU A 100 2.71 11.51 17.10
CA LEU A 100 2.43 12.47 18.17
C LEU A 100 2.04 11.79 19.48
N LEU A 101 1.23 10.72 19.40
CA LEU A 101 0.86 9.92 20.58
C LEU A 101 2.06 9.22 21.22
N MET A 102 2.96 8.66 20.41
CA MET A 102 4.19 8.05 20.89
C MET A 102 5.11 9.08 21.54
N ALA A 103 5.28 10.26 20.92
CA ALA A 103 6.09 11.34 21.48
C ALA A 103 5.51 11.87 22.80
N SER A 104 4.20 12.07 22.89
CA SER A 104 3.54 12.54 24.12
C SER A 104 3.65 11.51 25.24
N THR A 105 3.45 10.24 24.93
CA THR A 105 3.57 9.14 25.91
C THR A 105 5.00 9.01 26.42
N MET A 106 6.00 9.05 25.55
CA MET A 106 7.42 9.02 25.96
C MET A 106 7.78 10.21 26.84
N THR A 107 7.25 11.40 26.51
CA THR A 107 7.42 12.60 27.32
C THR A 107 6.82 12.42 28.72
N SER A 108 5.64 11.81 28.83
CA SER A 108 5.02 11.47 30.12
C SER A 108 5.83 10.46 30.93
N LEU A 109 6.62 9.60 30.28
CA LEU A 109 7.53 8.64 30.92
C LEU A 109 8.93 9.23 31.22
N HIS A 110 9.09 10.55 31.17
CA HIS A 110 10.36 11.25 31.37
C HIS A 110 11.44 10.98 30.30
N HIS A 111 11.03 10.50 29.12
CA HIS A 111 11.89 10.37 27.95
C HIS A 111 11.60 11.49 26.94
N ALA A 112 12.53 12.43 26.80
CA ALA A 112 12.41 13.55 25.86
C ALA A 112 12.65 13.11 24.41
N VAL A 113 11.65 12.44 23.81
CA VAL A 113 11.70 11.97 22.41
C VAL A 113 10.99 12.96 21.51
N LYS A 114 11.69 13.46 20.49
CA LYS A 114 11.10 14.35 19.49
C LYS A 114 10.34 13.52 18.44
N PRO A 115 9.18 14.01 17.93
CA PRO A 115 8.47 13.37 16.82
C PRO A 115 9.36 13.07 15.60
N SER A 116 10.33 13.94 15.30
CA SER A 116 11.29 13.74 14.21
C SER A 116 12.19 12.51 14.41
N GLN A 117 12.57 12.19 15.65
CA GLN A 117 13.36 11.00 15.94
C GLN A 117 12.54 9.73 15.69
N ILE A 118 11.27 9.74 16.08
CA ILE A 118 10.35 8.62 15.82
C ILE A 118 10.21 8.39 14.32
N VAL A 119 10.00 9.45 13.53
CA VAL A 119 9.91 9.36 12.06
C VAL A 119 11.17 8.75 11.45
N ILE A 120 12.36 9.21 11.85
CA ILE A 120 13.63 8.67 11.33
C ILE A 120 13.73 7.16 11.56
N TRP A 121 13.26 6.67 12.71
CA TRP A 121 13.21 5.25 13.01
C TRP A 121 12.04 4.51 12.36
N SER A 122 10.96 5.19 11.99
CA SER A 122 9.85 4.62 11.22
C SER A 122 10.22 4.38 9.74
N VAL A 123 11.11 5.17 9.15
CA VAL A 123 11.54 5.01 7.75
C VAL A 123 12.11 3.62 7.45
N PRO A 124 13.10 3.08 8.19
CA PRO A 124 13.61 1.73 7.92
C PRO A 124 12.52 0.66 8.10
N VAL A 125 11.59 0.85 9.04
CA VAL A 125 10.45 -0.06 9.23
C VAL A 125 9.52 -0.03 8.03
N ALA A 126 9.22 1.15 7.47
CA ALA A 126 8.42 1.27 6.25
C ALA A 126 9.08 0.58 5.06
N VAL A 127 10.40 0.75 4.88
CA VAL A 127 11.16 0.06 3.82
C VAL A 127 11.10 -1.46 3.98
N ILE A 128 11.27 -1.98 5.20
CA ILE A 128 11.14 -3.42 5.47
C ILE A 128 9.72 -3.90 5.17
N ALA A 129 8.69 -3.15 5.60
CA ALA A 129 7.31 -3.47 5.32
C ALA A 129 7.03 -3.52 3.81
N PHE A 130 7.53 -2.56 3.04
CA PHE A 130 7.45 -2.57 1.59
C PHE A 130 8.07 -3.82 0.98
N ILE A 131 9.29 -4.20 1.40
CA ILE A 131 9.95 -5.41 0.90
C ILE A 131 9.14 -6.66 1.21
N VAL A 132 8.63 -6.79 2.45
CA VAL A 132 7.81 -7.94 2.86
C VAL A 132 6.52 -8.02 2.04
N VAL A 133 5.83 -6.88 1.84
CA VAL A 133 4.60 -6.83 1.03
C VAL A 133 4.88 -7.12 -0.43
N ALA A 134 5.97 -6.60 -1.00
CA ALA A 134 6.38 -6.87 -2.38
C ALA A 134 6.68 -8.35 -2.61
N ILE A 135 7.41 -8.98 -1.68
CA ILE A 135 7.63 -10.44 -1.71
C ILE A 135 6.30 -11.18 -1.63
N TYR A 136 5.39 -10.76 -0.75
CA TYR A 136 4.09 -11.39 -0.59
C TYR A 136 3.20 -11.26 -1.84
N ASN A 137 3.21 -10.09 -2.48
CA ASN A 137 2.52 -9.82 -3.72
C ASN A 137 3.10 -10.62 -4.89
N TYR A 138 4.42 -10.74 -4.95
CA TYR A 138 5.11 -11.58 -5.93
C TYR A 138 4.72 -13.06 -5.80
N PHE A 139 4.67 -13.60 -4.58
CA PHE A 139 4.18 -14.96 -4.36
C PHE A 139 2.71 -15.12 -4.75
N CYS A 140 1.90 -14.09 -4.50
CA CYS A 140 0.50 -14.08 -4.88
C CYS A 140 0.33 -14.14 -6.40
N ASP A 141 1.09 -13.32 -7.15
CA ASP A 141 1.13 -13.36 -8.60
C ASP A 141 1.52 -14.74 -9.10
N LYS A 142 2.57 -15.34 -8.56
CA LYS A 142 2.97 -16.70 -8.93
C LYS A 142 1.85 -17.70 -8.65
N HIS A 143 1.16 -17.60 -7.52
CA HIS A 143 0.09 -18.52 -7.17
C HIS A 143 -1.11 -18.43 -8.14
N TYR A 144 -1.50 -17.22 -8.54
CA TYR A 144 -2.56 -17.01 -9.54
C TYR A 144 -2.12 -17.38 -10.96
N LEU A 145 -0.84 -17.18 -11.31
CA LEU A 145 -0.26 -17.55 -12.61
C LEU A 145 -0.06 -19.06 -12.79
N THR A 146 0.05 -19.82 -11.71
CA THR A 146 0.31 -21.28 -11.77
C THR A 146 -0.97 -22.13 -11.76
N GLY A 147 -2.17 -21.53 -11.86
CA GLY A 147 -3.44 -22.26 -12.04
C GLY A 147 -3.86 -23.20 -10.90
N LYS A 148 -3.14 -23.23 -9.77
CA LYS A 148 -3.36 -24.22 -8.69
C LYS A 148 -4.69 -24.10 -7.92
N GLU A 149 -5.42 -23.00 -8.11
CA GLU A 149 -6.75 -22.79 -7.54
C GLU A 149 -7.85 -22.50 -8.59
N ALA A 150 -7.55 -22.66 -9.88
CA ALA A 150 -8.59 -22.57 -10.91
C ALA A 150 -9.51 -23.82 -10.94
N ASP A 151 -9.23 -24.83 -10.12
CA ASP A 151 -9.86 -26.16 -10.17
C ASP A 151 -10.22 -26.75 -8.78
N LYS A 152 -10.55 -25.90 -7.80
CA LYS A 152 -11.17 -26.36 -6.55
C LYS A 152 -12.40 -25.54 -6.21
#